data_AF-A0A662W7D3-F1
#
_entry.id   AF-A0A662W7D3-F1
#
_cell.length_a   1.000
_cell.length_b   1.000
_cell.length_c   1.000
_cell.angle_alpha   90.00
_cell.angle_beta   90.00
_cell.angle_gamma   90.00
#
_symmetry.space_group_name_H-M   'P 1'
#
loop_
_entity.id
_entity.type
_entity.pdbx_description
1 polymer ?
#
loop_
_entity_poly.entity_id
_entity_poly.type
_entity_poly.pdbx_seq_one_letter_code
_entity_poly.pdbx_strand_id
1 'polypeptide(L)'
;MPLKGVSTLMVIQIILAVCFIGCSSDTTIDGKEKIFFFYSLQCSHCEKVIPYAKNASKKIDVAFCQVGKMSDECKSIAKKIGLRGVPTAAYQKGGEIKVYVGEIEVKNLMLEILEEK
;
A
#
# COMPACT_ATOMS: atom_id res chain seq x y z
N MET A 1 -62.25 19.71 11.12
CA MET A 1 -62.39 18.52 12.00
C MET A 1 -62.15 17.28 11.15
N PRO A 2 -61.57 16.19 11.66
CA PRO A 2 -60.20 15.94 12.19
C PRO A 2 -59.24 15.39 11.09
N LEU A 3 -57.97 15.79 10.95
CA LEU A 3 -56.79 15.51 11.81
C LEU A 3 -56.67 14.05 12.27
N LYS A 4 -55.86 13.26 11.54
CA LYS A 4 -55.14 12.03 11.95
C LYS A 4 -54.22 11.67 10.76
N GLY A 5 -52.93 11.98 10.76
CA GLY A 5 -51.97 11.45 11.73
C GLY A 5 -51.28 10.23 11.13
N VAL A 6 -50.69 10.35 9.93
CA VAL A 6 -49.72 9.37 9.44
C VAL A 6 -48.35 9.93 9.77
N SER A 7 -47.79 9.32 10.80
CA SER A 7 -46.54 9.65 11.47
C SER A 7 -45.39 9.86 10.49
N THR A 8 -44.97 11.12 10.35
CA THR A 8 -43.75 11.57 9.65
C THR A 8 -42.46 10.98 10.24
N LEU A 9 -42.53 10.20 11.33
CA LEU A 9 -41.39 9.48 11.92
C LEU A 9 -40.95 8.23 11.12
N MET A 10 -41.77 7.69 10.22
CA MET A 10 -41.41 6.43 9.54
C MET A 10 -40.57 6.63 8.26
N VAL A 11 -40.37 7.87 7.81
CA VAL A 11 -39.56 8.18 6.62
C VAL A 11 -38.09 8.49 6.98
N ILE A 12 -37.81 8.71 8.27
CA ILE A 12 -36.47 9.12 8.77
C ILE A 12 -35.53 7.91 8.96
N GLN A 13 -36.05 6.67 8.96
CA GLN A 13 -35.23 5.45 9.15
C GLN A 13 -34.76 4.79 7.84
N ILE A 14 -35.22 5.24 6.67
CA ILE A 14 -34.88 4.61 5.37
C ILE A 14 -33.71 5.32 4.67
N ILE A 15 -33.37 6.55 5.06
CA ILE A 15 -32.28 7.33 4.46
C ILE A 15 -30.90 7.01 5.09
N LEU A 16 -30.86 6.33 6.25
CA LEU A 16 -29.60 5.87 6.88
C LEU A 16 -29.15 4.47 6.41
N ALA A 17 -29.88 3.83 5.50
CA ALA A 17 -29.55 2.52 4.95
C ALA A 17 -28.98 2.58 3.52
N VAL A 18 -28.58 3.77 3.06
CA VAL A 18 -27.80 3.94 1.83
C VAL A 18 -26.33 4.08 2.22
N CYS A 19 -25.57 3.00 1.98
CA CYS A 19 -24.15 3.07 1.61
C CYS A 19 -23.26 4.01 2.44
N PHE A 20 -23.06 3.74 3.73
CA PHE A 20 -21.78 4.07 4.35
C PHE A 20 -21.24 2.87 5.13
N ILE A 21 -21.16 1.73 4.43
CA ILE A 21 -19.97 0.89 4.56
C ILE A 21 -18.82 1.75 4.02
N GLY A 22 -18.34 2.67 4.84
CA GLY A 22 -17.10 3.39 4.64
C GLY A 22 -15.94 2.43 4.91
N CYS A 23 -15.86 1.33 4.16
CA CYS A 23 -14.55 0.76 3.91
C CYS A 23 -13.95 1.73 2.89
N SER A 24 -13.21 2.73 3.38
CA SER A 24 -12.40 3.61 2.53
C SER A 24 -11.29 2.79 1.87
N SER A 25 -11.66 1.87 0.97
CA SER A 25 -10.87 1.57 -0.21
C SER A 25 -11.26 2.65 -1.20
N ASP A 26 -10.86 3.89 -0.86
CA ASP A 26 -10.78 4.99 -1.79
C ASP A 26 -9.84 4.50 -2.91
N THR A 27 -10.39 3.79 -3.89
CA THR A 27 -9.74 3.54 -5.16
C THR A 27 -10.08 4.74 -6.01
N THR A 28 -9.68 5.92 -5.52
CA THR A 28 -9.30 6.98 -6.41
C THR A 28 -8.08 6.44 -7.16
N ILE A 29 -8.22 6.31 -8.47
CA ILE A 29 -7.08 6.18 -9.37
C ILE A 29 -6.42 7.57 -9.41
N ASP A 30 -5.93 8.01 -8.26
CA ASP A 30 -5.14 9.21 -8.05
C ASP A 30 -3.77 8.73 -7.62
N GLY A 31 -2.98 8.27 -8.59
CA GLY A 31 -1.52 8.14 -8.47
C GLY A 31 -0.97 7.51 -7.18
N LYS A 32 -1.66 6.57 -6.51
CA LYS A 32 -1.21 6.04 -5.21
C LYS A 32 0.12 5.33 -5.38
N GLU A 33 1.15 5.98 -4.86
CA GLU A 33 2.50 5.48 -4.91
C GLU A 33 2.67 4.41 -3.83
N LYS A 34 3.09 3.21 -4.22
CA LYS A 34 3.29 2.09 -3.30
C LYS A 34 4.59 1.37 -3.61
N ILE A 35 5.32 0.99 -2.58
CA ILE A 35 6.57 0.25 -2.72
C ILE A 35 6.44 -1.12 -2.08
N PHE A 36 6.75 -2.16 -2.84
CA PHE A 36 6.90 -3.51 -2.32
C PHE A 36 8.39 -3.78 -2.10
N PHE A 37 8.81 -3.81 -0.84
CA PHE A 37 10.19 -4.08 -0.46
C PHE A 37 10.35 -5.56 -0.09
N PHE A 38 11.09 -6.30 -0.90
CA PHE A 38 11.37 -7.71 -0.71
C PHE A 38 12.70 -7.90 0.02
N TYR A 39 12.65 -8.52 1.20
CA TYR A 39 13.82 -8.70 2.08
C TYR A 39 13.79 -10.04 2.82
N SER A 40 14.90 -10.41 3.43
CA SER A 40 15.02 -11.60 4.29
C SER A 40 15.69 -11.25 5.62
N LEU A 41 15.28 -11.92 6.71
CA LEU A 41 15.80 -11.69 8.08
C LEU A 41 17.22 -12.26 8.30
N GLN A 42 17.73 -13.08 7.40
CA GLN A 42 19.08 -13.68 7.48
C GLN A 42 20.03 -13.19 6.39
N CYS A 43 19.91 -11.91 5.98
CA CYS A 43 20.77 -11.34 4.95
C CYS A 43 21.43 -10.06 5.45
N SER A 44 22.74 -10.11 5.70
CA SER A 44 23.54 -8.97 6.20
C SER A 44 23.46 -7.72 5.30
N HIS A 45 23.19 -7.90 4.00
CA HIS A 45 22.99 -6.79 3.05
C HIS A 45 21.61 -6.14 3.17
N CYS A 46 20.58 -6.90 3.57
CA CYS A 46 19.23 -6.39 3.77
C CYS A 46 19.14 -5.54 5.05
N GLU A 47 19.88 -5.88 6.10
CA GLU A 47 19.86 -5.18 7.38
C GLU A 47 20.14 -3.68 7.25
N LYS A 48 21.04 -3.31 6.33
CA LYS A 48 21.37 -1.92 6.04
C LYS A 48 20.24 -1.16 5.36
N VAL A 49 19.41 -1.84 4.56
CA VAL A 49 18.34 -1.22 3.75
C VAL A 49 17.02 -1.11 4.51
N ILE A 50 16.74 -2.07 5.40
CA ILE A 50 15.54 -2.10 6.26
C ILE A 50 15.27 -0.77 6.98
N PRO A 51 16.24 -0.08 7.63
CA PRO A 51 15.96 1.19 8.30
C PRO A 51 15.58 2.29 7.32
N TYR A 52 16.13 2.31 6.09
CA TYR A 52 15.73 3.27 5.06
C TYR A 52 14.31 3.00 4.57
N ALA A 53 13.97 1.73 4.31
CA ALA A 53 12.61 1.36 3.93
C ALA A 53 11.59 1.70 5.03
N LYS A 54 11.95 1.54 6.31
CA LYS A 54 11.11 1.92 7.47
C LYS A 54 10.97 3.44 7.62
N ASN A 55 11.95 4.22 7.20
CA ASN A 55 11.83 5.67 7.18
C ASN A 55 10.98 6.12 5.98
N ALA A 56 11.20 5.54 4.80
CA ALA A 56 10.40 5.82 3.62
C ALA A 56 8.91 5.50 3.85
N SER A 57 8.60 4.42 4.61
CA SER A 57 7.23 4.06 4.98
C SER A 57 6.47 5.11 5.80
N LYS A 58 7.15 6.17 6.28
CA LYS A 58 6.51 7.32 6.93
C LYS A 58 6.01 8.36 5.94
N LYS A 59 6.52 8.36 4.71
CA LYS A 59 6.17 9.29 3.63
C LYS A 59 5.29 8.65 2.55
N ILE A 60 5.57 7.39 2.21
CA ILE A 60 4.90 6.62 1.17
C ILE A 60 4.40 5.27 1.73
N ASP A 61 3.41 4.66 1.09
CA ASP A 61 2.98 3.29 1.41
C ASP A 61 4.07 2.28 1.03
N VAL A 62 4.67 1.62 2.03
CA VAL A 62 5.69 0.58 1.82
C VAL A 62 5.19 -0.74 2.40
N ALA A 63 4.97 -1.71 1.51
CA ALA A 63 4.70 -3.10 1.85
C ALA A 63 6.01 -3.86 2.10
N PHE A 64 6.19 -4.31 3.33
CA PHE A 64 7.34 -5.13 3.75
C PHE A 64 7.09 -6.61 3.42
N CYS A 65 7.66 -7.08 2.31
CA CYS A 65 7.50 -8.44 1.80
C CYS A 65 8.67 -9.34 2.26
N GLN A 66 8.54 -9.97 3.42
CA GLN A 66 9.55 -10.90 3.90
C GLN A 66 9.53 -12.21 3.09
N VAL A 67 10.67 -12.58 2.48
CA VAL A 67 10.83 -13.88 1.81
C VAL A 67 10.62 -15.01 2.82
N GLY A 68 9.73 -15.95 2.49
CA GLY A 68 9.29 -17.04 3.37
C GLY A 68 8.00 -16.74 4.16
N LYS A 69 7.63 -15.47 4.32
CA LYS A 69 6.37 -15.02 4.96
C LYS A 69 5.73 -13.87 4.16
N MET A 70 5.54 -14.07 2.86
CA MET A 70 4.90 -13.08 1.98
C MET A 70 3.38 -13.19 2.04
N SER A 71 2.70 -12.03 2.05
CA SER A 71 1.26 -11.93 1.77
C SER A 71 0.96 -12.29 0.31
N ASP A 72 -0.30 -12.59 -0.01
CA ASP A 72 -0.68 -12.95 -1.39
C ASP A 72 -0.49 -11.79 -2.38
N GLU A 73 -0.63 -10.54 -1.92
CA GLU A 73 -0.31 -9.35 -2.70
C GLU A 73 1.18 -9.31 -3.08
N CYS A 74 2.07 -9.49 -2.08
CA CYS A 74 3.52 -9.58 -2.30
C CYS A 74 3.89 -10.71 -3.27
N LYS A 75 3.26 -11.89 -3.14
CA LYS A 75 3.49 -13.01 -4.06
C LYS A 75 3.07 -12.69 -5.50
N SER A 76 1.94 -12.00 -5.67
CA SER A 76 1.45 -11.59 -6.98
C SER A 76 2.41 -10.62 -7.66
N ILE A 77 2.85 -9.58 -6.94
CA ILE A 77 3.85 -8.63 -7.44
C ILE A 77 5.18 -9.33 -7.72
N ALA A 78 5.67 -10.18 -6.81
CA ALA A 78 6.90 -10.94 -6.99
C ALA A 78 6.89 -11.79 -8.27
N LYS A 79 5.76 -12.44 -8.58
CA LYS A 79 5.58 -13.18 -9.84
C LYS A 79 5.57 -12.24 -11.05
N LYS A 80 4.85 -11.11 -10.95
CA LYS A 80 4.73 -10.12 -12.03
C LYS A 80 6.07 -9.51 -12.42
N ILE A 81 6.92 -9.21 -11.43
CA ILE A 81 8.25 -8.64 -11.65
C ILE A 81 9.33 -9.71 -11.92
N GLY A 82 8.98 -11.00 -11.83
CA GLY A 82 9.93 -12.10 -11.95
C GLY A 82 11.04 -12.05 -10.90
N LEU A 83 10.68 -11.81 -9.63
CA LEU A 83 11.59 -11.63 -8.51
C LEU A 83 12.63 -12.78 -8.43
N ARG A 84 13.92 -12.45 -8.60
CA ARG A 84 15.03 -13.42 -8.62
C ARG A 84 15.84 -13.50 -7.32
N GLY A 85 15.80 -12.44 -6.51
CA GLY A 85 16.63 -12.34 -5.30
C GLY A 85 16.26 -11.14 -4.44
N VAL A 86 16.92 -11.03 -3.28
CA VAL A 86 16.78 -9.91 -2.34
C VAL A 86 18.14 -9.30 -2.05
N PRO A 87 18.22 -7.99 -1.72
CA PRO A 87 17.11 -7.03 -1.61
C PRO A 87 16.60 -6.57 -2.99
N THR A 88 15.27 -6.46 -3.13
CA THR A 88 14.61 -5.91 -4.34
C THR A 88 13.46 -5.02 -3.91
N ALA A 89 13.27 -3.87 -4.56
CA ALA A 89 12.12 -3.00 -4.37
C ALA A 89 11.34 -2.83 -5.67
N ALA A 90 10.02 -2.94 -5.60
CA ALA A 90 9.13 -2.65 -6.71
C ALA A 90 8.33 -1.39 -6.38
N TYR A 91 8.57 -0.31 -7.12
CA TYR A 91 7.86 0.96 -6.98
C TYR A 91 6.72 1.02 -7.98
N GLN A 92 5.51 1.06 -7.46
CA GLN A 92 4.28 1.18 -8.22
C GLN A 92 3.81 2.63 -8.18
N LYS A 93 3.77 3.30 -9.34
CA LYS A 93 3.29 4.67 -9.49
C LYS A 93 2.45 4.78 -10.76
N GLY A 94 1.22 5.24 -10.64
CA GLY A 94 0.34 5.49 -11.80
C GLY A 94 0.08 4.26 -12.70
N GLY A 95 0.15 3.05 -12.15
CA GLY A 95 -0.04 1.80 -12.91
C GLY A 95 1.25 1.22 -13.52
N GLU A 96 2.35 1.97 -13.52
CA GLU A 96 3.68 1.47 -13.86
C GLU A 96 4.36 0.86 -12.64
N ILE A 97 5.15 -0.20 -12.87
CA ILE A 97 5.97 -0.83 -11.82
C ILE A 97 7.43 -0.75 -12.25
N LYS A 98 8.22 0.02 -11.51
CA LYS A 98 9.67 0.09 -11.66
C LYS A 98 10.33 -0.84 -10.65
N VAL A 99 11.30 -1.63 -11.09
CA VAL A 99 11.96 -2.64 -10.26
C VAL A 99 13.41 -2.22 -10.04
N TYR A 100 13.84 -2.23 -8.79
CA TYR A 100 15.16 -1.85 -8.35
C TYR A 100 15.79 -3.05 -7.63
N VAL A 101 16.99 -3.45 -8.05
CA VAL A 101 17.62 -4.69 -7.59
C VAL A 101 18.95 -4.38 -6.91
N GLY A 102 19.14 -4.95 -5.72
CA GLY A 102 20.39 -4.81 -4.96
C GLY A 102 20.37 -3.69 -3.94
N GLU A 103 21.40 -3.68 -3.09
CA GLU A 103 21.49 -2.79 -1.91
C GLU A 103 21.52 -1.31 -2.31
N ILE A 104 22.36 -0.96 -3.31
CA ILE A 104 22.62 0.43 -3.70
C ILE A 104 21.38 1.03 -4.37
N GLU A 105 20.78 0.35 -5.34
CA GLU A 105 19.61 0.86 -6.07
C GLU A 105 18.42 1.05 -5.14
N VAL A 106 18.12 0.05 -4.31
CA VAL A 106 17.00 0.15 -3.37
C VAL A 106 17.25 1.25 -2.34
N LYS A 107 18.48 1.38 -1.83
CA LYS A 107 18.82 2.46 -0.91
C LYS A 107 18.63 3.82 -1.56
N ASN A 108 19.09 4.02 -2.79
CA ASN A 108 18.97 5.28 -3.51
C ASN A 108 17.51 5.65 -3.73
N LEU A 109 16.67 4.71 -4.17
CA LEU A 109 15.22 4.93 -4.28
C LEU A 109 14.61 5.41 -2.95
N MET A 110 14.93 4.73 -1.85
CA MET A 110 14.39 5.10 -0.53
C MET A 110 14.89 6.47 -0.07
N LEU A 111 16.12 6.84 -0.43
CA LEU A 111 16.67 8.17 -0.15
C LEU A 111 16.00 9.24 -0.99
N GLU A 112 15.80 9.01 -2.29
CA GLU A 112 15.09 9.93 -3.19
C GLU A 112 13.71 10.30 -2.63
N ILE A 113 12.95 9.32 -2.14
CA ILE A 113 11.62 9.55 -1.53
C ILE A 113 11.74 10.31 -0.21
N LEU A 114 12.81 10.09 0.55
CA LEU A 114 13.09 10.82 1.77
C LEU A 114 13.57 12.26 1.49
N GLU A 115 14.17 12.51 0.35
CA GLU A 115 14.67 13.82 -0.09
C GLU A 115 13.64 14.62 -0.89
N GLU A 116 12.63 13.97 -1.50
CA GLU A 116 11.43 14.64 -2.00
C GLU A 116 10.79 15.39 -0.82
N LYS A 117 10.91 16.72 -0.86
CA LYS A 117 10.60 17.65 0.22
C LYS A 117 9.41 18.52 -0.16
#